data_AF-A0A017RT40-F1
#
_entry.id   AF-A0A017RT40-F1
#
_cell.length_a   1.000
_cell.length_b   1.000
_cell.length_c   1.000
_cell.angle_alpha   90.00
_cell.angle_beta   90.00
_cell.angle_gamma   90.00
#
_symmetry.space_group_name_H-M   'P 1'
#
loop_
_entity.id
_entity.type
_entity.pdbx_description
1 polymer ?
#
loop_
_entity_poly.entity_id
_entity_poly.type
_entity_poly.pdbx_seq_one_letter_code
_entity_poly.pdbx_strand_id
1 'polypeptide(L)'
;MKYIKELNIKSFRGIKELELLDLGEVNILVGKNNSGKTSILEAIGILEKPKELGNIIRIGRKREILNNQSSPYSIFKNMLNNLSKSMHIMADIKGQKLDINVTGKTVSVITEKAYSQEIEGFQGEISGTYGEEIIFKEININQMDQVFLVDKKDKIISMEYITPVDHLLQNTPNDVIKKGSKKELIQLLSIFDKDINGLEMIEENKITVPYVEHKKLGLMPLSTYGDGLKKVLLLGASIIKAERGILLIDEVETAIHIDALVDVFKWFVKACEKYKVQVFMTTHSIEVIDSILESKKIWIMKNF
;
A
#
# COMPACT_ATOMS: atom_id res chain seq x y z
N MET A 1 -2.62 -17.04 4.30
CA MET A 1 -3.70 -17.25 3.32
C MET A 1 -3.27 -16.62 2.00
N LYS A 2 -3.60 -17.19 0.85
CA LYS A 2 -3.32 -16.58 -0.47
C LYS A 2 -4.61 -15.98 -1.03
N TYR A 3 -4.65 -14.68 -1.21
CA TYR A 3 -5.82 -13.98 -1.77
C TYR A 3 -5.65 -13.68 -3.25
N ILE A 4 -4.51 -13.14 -3.64
CA ILE A 4 -4.09 -13.03 -5.05
C ILE A 4 -3.18 -14.22 -5.33
N LYS A 5 -3.52 -15.03 -6.34
CA LYS A 5 -2.69 -16.18 -6.76
C LYS A 5 -1.83 -15.88 -7.96
N GLU A 6 -2.36 -15.08 -8.88
CA GLU A 6 -1.71 -14.71 -10.14
C GLU A 6 -1.95 -13.23 -10.39
N LEU A 7 -0.98 -12.58 -11.03
CA LEU A 7 -1.05 -11.17 -11.41
C LEU A 7 -0.39 -10.99 -12.78
N ASN A 8 -1.10 -10.38 -13.71
CA ASN A 8 -0.56 -9.97 -15.01
C ASN A 8 -0.77 -8.47 -15.19
N ILE A 9 0.28 -7.75 -15.57
CA ILE A 9 0.27 -6.30 -15.76
C ILE A 9 0.74 -6.02 -17.18
N LYS A 10 -0.06 -5.28 -17.95
CA LYS A 10 0.32 -4.80 -19.29
C LYS A 10 0.08 -3.30 -19.39
N SER A 11 0.98 -2.62 -20.10
CA SER A 11 0.87 -1.19 -20.38
C SER A 11 0.55 -0.36 -19.12
N PHE A 12 1.26 -0.58 -18.01
CA PHE A 12 1.06 0.18 -16.77
C PHE A 12 2.32 0.94 -16.40
N ARG A 13 2.26 2.27 -16.36
CA ARG A 13 3.45 3.12 -16.20
C ARG A 13 4.58 2.68 -17.15
N GLY A 14 5.74 2.27 -16.63
CA GLY A 14 6.87 1.75 -17.42
C GLY A 14 6.83 0.25 -17.71
N ILE A 15 5.88 -0.50 -17.12
CA ILE A 15 5.74 -1.95 -17.31
C ILE A 15 5.05 -2.19 -18.65
N LYS A 16 5.76 -2.83 -19.58
CA LYS A 16 5.20 -3.27 -20.87
C LYS A 16 4.32 -4.50 -20.68
N GLU A 17 4.89 -5.54 -20.08
CA GLU A 17 4.24 -6.81 -19.76
C GLU A 17 4.99 -7.44 -18.59
N LEU A 18 4.25 -7.98 -17.63
CA LEU A 18 4.76 -8.70 -16.47
C LEU A 18 3.74 -9.77 -16.06
N GLU A 19 4.22 -10.97 -15.77
CA GLU A 19 3.41 -12.08 -15.30
C GLU A 19 4.02 -12.66 -14.02
N LEU A 20 3.21 -12.71 -12.95
CA LEU A 20 3.56 -13.29 -11.67
C LEU A 20 2.60 -14.45 -11.38
N LEU A 21 3.16 -15.65 -11.29
CA LEU A 21 2.42 -16.89 -11.04
C LEU A 21 2.74 -17.44 -9.65
N ASP A 22 1.83 -18.25 -9.10
CA ASP A 22 1.99 -18.98 -7.85
C ASP A 22 2.34 -18.12 -6.63
N LEU A 23 1.77 -16.91 -6.56
CA LEU A 23 2.02 -15.96 -5.49
C LEU A 23 1.86 -16.60 -4.10
N GLY A 24 2.81 -16.28 -3.22
CA GLY A 24 2.94 -16.80 -1.86
C GLY A 24 2.06 -16.07 -0.84
N GLU A 25 2.16 -16.50 0.42
CA GLU A 25 1.61 -15.73 1.54
C GLU A 25 2.45 -14.47 1.80
N VAL A 26 3.77 -14.56 1.58
CA VAL A 26 4.71 -13.45 1.60
C VAL A 26 5.40 -13.35 0.24
N ASN A 27 5.29 -12.20 -0.40
CA ASN A 27 5.81 -11.94 -1.75
C ASN A 27 6.81 -10.78 -1.70
N ILE A 28 8.04 -11.02 -2.13
CA ILE A 28 9.12 -10.03 -2.06
C ILE A 28 9.54 -9.67 -3.48
N LEU A 29 9.50 -8.38 -3.77
CA LEU A 29 9.96 -7.79 -5.02
C LEU A 29 11.34 -7.19 -4.77
N VAL A 30 12.36 -7.72 -5.45
CA VAL A 30 13.76 -7.30 -5.29
C VAL A 30 14.28 -6.70 -6.58
N GLY A 31 15.00 -5.58 -6.48
CA GLY A 31 15.63 -4.96 -7.65
C GLY A 31 16.19 -3.58 -7.35
N LYS A 32 16.88 -2.97 -8.31
CA LYS A 32 17.47 -1.63 -8.17
C LYS A 32 16.40 -0.52 -8.07
N ASN A 33 16.81 0.69 -7.69
CA ASN A 33 15.92 1.85 -7.74
C ASN A 33 15.38 2.05 -9.16
N ASN A 34 14.14 2.53 -9.26
CA ASN A 34 13.46 2.79 -10.53
C ASN A 34 13.21 1.54 -11.41
N SER A 35 13.30 0.34 -10.85
CA SER A 35 13.08 -0.91 -11.61
C SER A 35 11.61 -1.28 -11.84
N GLY A 36 10.66 -0.54 -11.26
CA GLY A 36 9.22 -0.84 -11.38
C GLY A 36 8.58 -1.57 -10.18
N LYS A 37 9.35 -1.86 -9.12
CA LYS A 37 8.86 -2.49 -7.87
C LYS A 37 7.62 -1.81 -7.27
N THR A 38 7.72 -0.50 -7.00
CA THR A 38 6.60 0.30 -6.49
C THR A 38 5.43 0.30 -7.48
N SER A 39 5.69 0.24 -8.80
CA SER A 39 4.62 0.14 -9.79
C SER A 39 3.85 -1.19 -9.71
N ILE A 40 4.51 -2.30 -9.38
CA ILE A 40 3.78 -3.54 -9.09
C ILE A 40 2.88 -3.37 -7.86
N LEU A 41 3.40 -2.80 -6.76
CA LEU A 41 2.58 -2.56 -5.56
C LEU A 41 1.37 -1.66 -5.86
N GLU A 42 1.57 -0.63 -6.67
CA GLU A 42 0.49 0.26 -7.11
C GLU A 42 -0.56 -0.47 -7.96
N ALA A 43 -0.12 -1.31 -8.90
CA ALA A 43 -1.03 -2.13 -9.69
C ALA A 43 -1.87 -3.07 -8.79
N ILE A 44 -1.26 -3.67 -7.76
CA ILE A 44 -1.99 -4.48 -6.78
C ILE A 44 -2.97 -3.61 -5.99
N GLY A 45 -2.54 -2.42 -5.53
CA GLY A 45 -3.40 -1.49 -4.77
C GLY A 45 -4.64 -1.02 -5.54
N ILE A 46 -4.56 -0.93 -6.87
CA ILE A 46 -5.70 -0.60 -7.72
C ILE A 46 -6.81 -1.68 -7.63
N LEU A 47 -6.44 -2.94 -7.44
CA LEU A 47 -7.38 -4.08 -7.37
C LEU A 47 -8.27 -4.06 -6.12
N GLU A 48 -7.98 -3.22 -5.11
CA GLU A 48 -8.86 -3.06 -3.94
C GLU A 48 -10.27 -2.61 -4.36
N LYS A 49 -10.33 -1.63 -5.28
CA LYS A 49 -11.54 -1.02 -5.83
C LYS A 49 -11.32 -0.72 -7.31
N PRO A 50 -11.37 -1.73 -8.17
CA PRO A 50 -10.93 -1.58 -9.55
C PRO A 50 -11.86 -0.73 -10.41
N LYS A 51 -13.12 -0.54 -9.98
CA LYS A 51 -14.12 0.27 -10.69
C LYS A 51 -13.97 1.77 -10.42
N GLU A 52 -13.16 2.15 -9.43
CA GLU A 52 -13.15 3.50 -8.88
C GLU A 52 -11.92 4.28 -9.37
N LEU A 53 -12.12 5.30 -10.20
CA LEU A 53 -11.06 6.23 -10.62
C LEU A 53 -10.36 6.87 -9.40
N GLY A 54 -11.15 7.21 -8.37
CA GLY A 54 -10.62 7.75 -7.12
C GLY A 54 -9.63 6.79 -6.44
N ASN A 55 -9.80 5.48 -6.60
CA ASN A 55 -8.84 4.49 -6.07
C ASN A 55 -7.50 4.57 -6.81
N ILE A 56 -7.51 4.66 -8.14
CA ILE A 56 -6.29 4.81 -8.95
C ILE A 56 -5.52 6.07 -8.51
N ILE A 57 -6.23 7.19 -8.33
CA ILE A 57 -5.63 8.45 -7.88
C ILE A 57 -5.11 8.32 -6.44
N ARG A 58 -5.88 7.72 -5.53
CA ARG A 58 -5.47 7.48 -4.14
C ARG A 58 -4.17 6.68 -4.05
N ILE A 59 -4.04 5.63 -4.87
CA ILE A 59 -2.83 4.82 -4.93
C ILE A 59 -1.66 5.63 -5.52
N GLY A 60 -1.86 6.35 -6.63
CA GLY A 60 -0.82 7.20 -7.21
C GLY A 60 -0.31 8.30 -6.26
N ARG A 61 -1.19 8.86 -5.43
CA ARG A 61 -0.85 9.85 -4.39
C ARG A 61 0.11 9.32 -3.33
N LYS A 62 0.22 8.00 -3.15
CA LYS A 62 1.15 7.41 -2.17
C LYS A 62 2.62 7.71 -2.49
N ARG A 63 2.94 8.21 -3.68
CA ARG A 63 4.29 8.71 -4.03
C ARG A 63 4.55 10.16 -3.61
N GLU A 64 3.51 10.95 -3.35
CA GLU A 64 3.61 12.40 -3.12
C GLU A 64 3.63 12.77 -1.62
N ILE A 65 4.24 11.92 -0.81
CA ILE A 65 4.07 11.86 0.65
C ILE A 65 4.35 13.20 1.35
N LEU A 66 5.23 14.03 0.77
CA LEU A 66 5.61 15.34 1.32
C LEU A 66 5.08 16.55 0.51
N ASN A 67 4.55 16.35 -0.71
CA ASN A 67 4.17 17.42 -1.63
C ASN A 67 2.87 17.08 -2.38
N ASN A 68 1.73 17.15 -1.69
CA ASN A 68 0.38 16.96 -2.24
C ASN A 68 -0.08 18.07 -3.22
N GLN A 69 0.83 18.62 -4.00
CA GLN A 69 0.57 19.73 -4.92
C GLN A 69 0.00 19.27 -6.27
N SER A 70 0.19 18.00 -6.64
CA SER A 70 -0.29 17.56 -7.95
C SER A 70 -1.80 17.48 -7.98
N SER A 71 -2.32 17.93 -9.12
CA SER A 71 -3.72 17.77 -9.42
C SER A 71 -4.04 16.28 -9.61
N PRO A 72 -5.31 15.90 -9.40
CA PRO A 72 -5.81 14.54 -9.57
C PRO A 72 -5.58 14.02 -10.98
N TYR A 73 -5.81 14.90 -11.96
CA TYR A 73 -5.54 14.64 -13.36
C TYR A 73 -4.07 14.30 -13.57
N SER A 74 -3.14 15.08 -13.01
CA SER A 74 -1.70 14.80 -13.14
C SER A 74 -1.33 13.45 -12.54
N ILE A 75 -1.87 13.12 -11.36
CA ILE A 75 -1.63 11.81 -10.73
C ILE A 75 -2.18 10.68 -11.61
N PHE A 76 -3.43 10.78 -12.05
CA PHE A 76 -4.05 9.79 -12.93
C PHE A 76 -3.27 9.60 -14.24
N LYS A 77 -2.93 10.70 -14.92
CA LYS A 77 -2.12 10.69 -16.15
C LYS A 77 -0.78 9.98 -15.94
N ASN A 78 -0.14 10.18 -14.79
CA ASN A 78 1.13 9.55 -14.44
C ASN A 78 1.01 8.06 -14.06
N MET A 79 -0.19 7.57 -13.76
CA MET A 79 -0.47 6.14 -13.51
C MET A 79 -0.63 5.35 -14.80
N LEU A 80 -1.03 6.00 -15.90
CA LEU A 80 -1.15 5.36 -17.21
C LEU A 80 0.22 5.14 -17.86
N ASN A 81 0.30 4.19 -18.80
CA ASN A 81 1.47 4.09 -19.65
C ASN A 81 1.58 5.32 -20.56
N ASN A 82 2.80 5.86 -20.69
CA ASN A 82 3.00 7.12 -21.39
C ASN A 82 2.75 7.04 -22.90
N LEU A 83 2.98 5.87 -23.52
CA LEU A 83 2.84 5.66 -24.96
C LEU A 83 1.39 5.32 -25.32
N SER A 84 0.82 4.30 -24.68
CA SER A 84 -0.52 3.83 -25.00
C SER A 84 -1.63 4.64 -24.35
N LYS A 85 -1.31 5.47 -23.34
CA LYS A 85 -2.28 6.17 -22.48
C LYS A 85 -3.33 5.22 -21.92
N SER A 86 -2.92 3.99 -21.64
CA SER A 86 -3.79 2.93 -21.14
C SER A 86 -3.18 2.24 -19.93
N MET A 87 -3.94 1.29 -19.37
CA MET A 87 -3.54 0.36 -18.34
C MET A 87 -4.32 -0.95 -18.53
N HIS A 88 -3.68 -2.08 -18.31
CA HIS A 88 -4.35 -3.38 -18.26
C HIS A 88 -3.78 -4.21 -17.10
N ILE A 89 -4.63 -4.64 -16.18
CA ILE A 89 -4.24 -5.47 -15.03
C ILE A 89 -5.23 -6.62 -14.91
N MET A 90 -4.70 -7.84 -14.87
CA MET A 90 -5.45 -9.07 -14.61
C MET A 90 -4.94 -9.73 -13.34
N ALA A 91 -5.83 -10.37 -12.58
CA ALA A 91 -5.46 -11.12 -11.39
C ALA A 91 -6.46 -12.25 -11.09
N ASP A 92 -5.98 -13.36 -10.51
CA ASP A 92 -6.86 -14.29 -9.79
C ASP A 92 -6.96 -13.84 -8.33
N ILE A 93 -8.13 -13.33 -7.95
CA ILE A 93 -8.45 -12.90 -6.60
C ILE A 93 -9.49 -13.83 -6.00
N LYS A 94 -9.14 -14.55 -4.94
CA LYS A 94 -10.01 -15.49 -4.21
C LYS A 94 -10.63 -16.56 -5.12
N GLY A 95 -9.96 -16.95 -6.21
CA GLY A 95 -10.46 -17.92 -7.18
C GLY A 95 -11.35 -17.32 -8.28
N GLN A 96 -11.51 -16.00 -8.33
CA GLN A 96 -12.23 -15.30 -9.39
C GLN A 96 -11.24 -14.48 -10.22
N LYS A 97 -11.35 -14.57 -11.54
CA LYS A 97 -10.56 -13.76 -12.45
C LYS A 97 -11.09 -12.33 -12.45
N LEU A 98 -10.19 -11.39 -12.22
CA LEU A 98 -10.37 -9.97 -12.43
C LEU A 98 -9.58 -9.57 -13.67
N ASP A 99 -10.21 -8.80 -14.56
CA ASP A 99 -9.60 -8.16 -15.72
C ASP A 99 -10.04 -6.70 -15.72
N ILE A 100 -9.09 -5.76 -15.73
CA ILE A 100 -9.34 -4.33 -15.72
C ILE A 100 -8.50 -3.64 -16.78
N ASN A 101 -9.18 -2.89 -17.63
CA ASN A 101 -8.61 -2.04 -18.65
C ASN A 101 -9.00 -0.59 -18.38
N VAL A 102 -8.04 0.32 -18.53
CA VAL A 102 -8.27 1.76 -18.61
C VAL A 102 -7.83 2.21 -19.99
N THR A 103 -8.75 2.79 -20.75
CA THR A 103 -8.46 3.30 -22.10
C THR A 103 -9.10 4.67 -22.29
N GLY A 104 -8.59 5.44 -23.26
CA GLY A 104 -9.10 6.76 -23.55
C GLY A 104 -8.10 7.63 -24.28
N LYS A 105 -8.36 8.93 -24.27
CA LYS A 105 -7.54 9.94 -24.94
C LYS A 105 -7.45 11.22 -24.13
N THR A 106 -6.32 11.91 -24.26
CA THR A 106 -6.20 13.29 -23.81
C THR A 106 -7.04 14.20 -24.70
N VAL A 107 -7.77 15.12 -24.10
CA VAL A 107 -8.63 16.09 -24.77
C VAL A 107 -8.30 17.50 -24.31
N SER A 108 -8.51 18.49 -25.17
CA SER A 108 -8.54 19.89 -24.79
C SER A 108 -9.94 20.26 -24.30
N VAL A 109 -10.03 20.96 -23.17
CA VAL A 109 -11.28 21.43 -22.56
C VAL A 109 -11.24 22.94 -22.46
N ILE A 110 -12.27 23.62 -22.96
CA ILE A 110 -12.42 25.07 -22.86
C ILE A 110 -13.19 25.38 -21.57
N THR A 111 -12.60 26.18 -20.68
CA THR A 111 -13.27 26.57 -19.42
C THR A 111 -14.24 27.73 -19.63
N GLU A 112 -15.37 27.74 -18.94
CA GLU A 112 -16.35 28.83 -18.95
C GLU A 112 -15.94 30.08 -18.14
N LYS A 113 -14.69 30.16 -17.68
CA LYS A 113 -14.21 31.32 -16.90
C LYS A 113 -14.09 32.57 -17.78
N ALA A 114 -14.13 33.75 -17.13
CA ALA A 114 -14.07 35.08 -17.77
C ALA A 114 -12.91 35.28 -18.79
N TYR A 115 -11.88 34.43 -18.70
CA TYR A 115 -10.91 34.18 -19.76
C TYR A 115 -10.98 32.70 -20.10
N SER A 116 -11.45 32.34 -21.31
CA SER A 116 -11.48 30.95 -21.78
C SER A 116 -10.06 30.41 -21.87
N GLN A 117 -9.60 29.70 -20.84
CA GLN A 117 -8.34 28.97 -20.88
C GLN A 117 -8.59 27.56 -21.42
N GLU A 118 -7.74 27.14 -22.34
CA GLU A 118 -7.69 25.74 -22.80
C GLU A 118 -6.87 24.95 -21.79
N ILE A 119 -7.50 23.95 -21.19
CA ILE A 119 -6.88 23.03 -20.23
C ILE A 119 -6.87 21.62 -20.79
N GLU A 120 -5.96 20.78 -20.30
CA GLU A 120 -5.98 19.36 -20.64
C GLU A 120 -6.99 18.59 -19.78
N GLY A 121 -7.58 17.57 -20.38
CA GLY A 121 -8.34 16.52 -19.70
C GLY A 121 -8.13 15.15 -20.34
N PHE A 122 -8.81 14.16 -19.78
CA PHE A 122 -8.84 12.79 -20.27
C PHE A 122 -10.29 12.31 -20.32
N GLN A 123 -10.67 11.76 -21.46
CA GLN A 123 -11.94 11.10 -21.69
C GLN A 123 -11.70 9.65 -22.05
N GLY A 124 -12.39 8.75 -21.36
CA GLY A 124 -12.17 7.31 -21.54
C GLY A 124 -13.07 6.48 -20.65
N GLU A 125 -12.61 5.29 -20.31
CA GLU A 125 -13.36 4.33 -19.52
C GLU A 125 -12.46 3.40 -18.71
N ILE A 126 -13.01 2.90 -17.61
CA ILE A 126 -12.59 1.67 -16.94
C ILE A 126 -13.54 0.58 -17.40
N SER A 127 -13.02 -0.47 -18.02
CA SER A 127 -13.80 -1.62 -18.48
C SER A 127 -13.14 -2.95 -18.13
N GLY A 128 -13.92 -4.02 -18.05
CA GLY A 128 -13.38 -5.35 -17.72
C GLY A 128 -14.40 -6.28 -17.07
N THR A 129 -13.91 -7.25 -16.30
CA THR A 129 -14.77 -8.26 -15.64
C THR A 129 -14.23 -8.66 -14.27
N TYR A 130 -15.12 -9.07 -13.37
CA TYR A 130 -14.77 -9.78 -12.13
C TYR A 130 -15.70 -10.99 -11.97
N GLY A 131 -15.15 -12.19 -12.22
CA GLY A 131 -15.99 -13.38 -12.38
C GLY A 131 -16.96 -13.20 -13.55
N GLU A 132 -18.26 -13.24 -13.28
CA GLU A 132 -19.31 -13.00 -14.29
C GLU A 132 -19.75 -11.53 -14.35
N GLU A 133 -19.31 -10.70 -13.41
CA GLU A 133 -19.70 -9.29 -13.35
C GLU A 133 -18.94 -8.46 -14.40
N ILE A 134 -19.67 -7.69 -15.20
CA ILE A 134 -19.09 -6.71 -16.13
C ILE A 134 -18.77 -5.42 -15.39
N ILE A 135 -17.57 -4.91 -15.62
CA ILE A 135 -17.10 -3.63 -15.10
C ILE A 135 -17.14 -2.63 -16.23
N PHE A 136 -17.83 -1.51 -16.00
CA PHE A 136 -17.84 -0.37 -16.90
C PHE A 136 -18.07 0.93 -16.12
N LYS A 137 -17.16 1.89 -16.27
CA LYS A 137 -17.26 3.25 -15.72
C LYS A 137 -16.63 4.24 -16.67
N GLU A 138 -17.38 5.27 -17.06
CA GLU A 138 -16.83 6.39 -17.82
C GLU A 138 -15.83 7.19 -16.99
N ILE A 139 -14.76 7.65 -17.63
CA ILE A 139 -13.75 8.54 -17.07
C ILE A 139 -13.86 9.89 -17.78
N ASN A 140 -14.14 10.92 -17.00
CA ASN A 140 -14.03 12.32 -17.41
C ASN A 140 -13.28 13.06 -16.30
N ILE A 141 -12.03 13.46 -16.56
CA ILE A 141 -11.18 14.14 -15.58
C ILE A 141 -10.31 15.20 -16.27
N ASN A 142 -10.10 16.35 -15.64
CA ASN A 142 -9.34 17.46 -16.20
C ASN A 142 -8.47 18.17 -15.14
N GLN A 143 -7.61 19.08 -15.60
CA GLN A 143 -6.65 19.80 -14.75
C GLN A 143 -7.29 20.63 -13.61
N MET A 144 -8.57 20.99 -13.71
CA MET A 144 -9.27 21.77 -12.68
C MET A 144 -9.89 20.92 -11.58
N ASP A 145 -9.98 19.59 -11.73
CA ASP A 145 -10.51 18.73 -10.68
C ASP A 145 -9.66 18.84 -9.41
N GLN A 146 -10.30 18.99 -8.25
CA GLN A 146 -9.58 19.18 -6.97
C GLN A 146 -9.78 18.03 -5.99
N VAL A 147 -10.90 17.30 -6.06
CA VAL A 147 -11.27 16.26 -5.09
C VAL A 147 -11.88 15.06 -5.81
N PHE A 148 -11.59 13.86 -5.30
CA PHE A 148 -12.19 12.59 -5.72
C PHE A 148 -12.62 11.90 -4.44
N LEU A 149 -13.88 11.49 -4.43
CA LEU A 149 -14.39 10.62 -3.40
C LEU A 149 -14.06 9.20 -3.82
N VAL A 150 -13.53 8.41 -2.89
CA VAL A 150 -13.46 6.96 -3.05
C VAL A 150 -14.68 6.43 -2.33
N ASP A 151 -15.64 5.87 -3.06
CA ASP A 151 -16.79 5.26 -2.41
C ASP A 151 -16.30 4.17 -1.45
N LYS A 152 -16.91 4.10 -0.26
CA LYS A 152 -16.60 3.04 0.71
C LYS A 152 -17.16 1.68 0.26
N LYS A 153 -18.14 1.67 -0.64
CA LYS A 153 -18.75 0.46 -1.23
C LYS A 153 -17.82 -0.16 -2.29
N ASP A 154 -18.17 -1.37 -2.74
CA ASP A 154 -17.55 -2.06 -3.88
C ASP A 154 -16.06 -2.42 -3.76
N LYS A 155 -15.67 -2.84 -2.56
CA LYS A 155 -14.33 -3.33 -2.25
C LYS A 155 -14.23 -4.84 -2.46
N ILE A 156 -13.33 -5.29 -3.34
CA ILE A 156 -13.10 -6.73 -3.61
C ILE A 156 -12.34 -7.40 -2.45
N ILE A 157 -11.31 -6.71 -1.96
CA ILE A 157 -10.45 -7.19 -0.87
C ILE A 157 -9.84 -6.04 -0.08
N SER A 158 -9.65 -6.24 1.23
CA SER A 158 -8.94 -5.27 2.07
C SER A 158 -7.47 -5.18 1.77
N MET A 159 -7.00 -3.96 1.54
CA MET A 159 -5.59 -3.66 1.38
C MET A 159 -5.19 -2.53 2.31
N GLU A 160 -4.05 -2.69 2.97
CA GLU A 160 -3.35 -1.61 3.68
C GLU A 160 -2.04 -1.33 2.94
N TYR A 161 -1.69 -0.05 2.76
CA TYR A 161 -0.47 0.36 2.07
C TYR A 161 0.41 1.18 3.00
N ILE A 162 1.63 0.69 3.22
CA ILE A 162 2.71 1.36 3.95
C ILE A 162 3.72 1.95 2.97
N THR A 163 3.95 3.25 3.06
CA THR A 163 5.00 3.96 2.33
C THR A 163 6.33 3.98 3.13
N PRO A 164 7.47 4.31 2.49
CA PRO A 164 8.76 4.30 3.17
C PRO A 164 8.83 5.23 4.39
N VAL A 165 8.12 6.34 4.37
CA VAL A 165 8.17 7.37 5.43
C VAL A 165 6.98 7.36 6.38
N ASP A 166 6.03 6.42 6.24
CA ASP A 166 4.83 6.36 7.11
C ASP A 166 5.18 6.19 8.59
N HIS A 167 6.37 5.66 8.91
CA HIS A 167 6.86 5.52 10.30
C HIS A 167 7.28 6.85 10.93
N LEU A 168 7.53 7.87 10.11
CA LEU A 168 7.80 9.25 10.54
C LEU A 168 6.50 10.02 10.78
N LEU A 169 5.39 9.57 10.19
CA LEU A 169 4.08 10.19 10.35
C LEU A 169 3.44 9.71 11.67
N GLN A 170 3.33 10.63 12.64
CA GLN A 170 2.94 10.35 14.04
C GLN A 170 1.51 9.80 14.25
N ASN A 171 0.74 9.51 13.20
CA ASN A 171 -0.69 9.24 13.29
C ASN A 171 -1.10 7.77 13.06
N THR A 172 -0.26 6.94 12.45
CA THR A 172 -0.72 5.62 11.95
C THR A 172 -1.09 4.61 13.05
N PRO A 173 -0.38 4.53 14.19
CA PRO A 173 -0.78 3.69 15.33
C PRO A 173 -2.04 4.21 16.03
N ASN A 174 -2.27 5.53 16.00
CA ASN A 174 -3.33 6.18 16.75
C ASN A 174 -4.71 5.65 16.37
N ASP A 175 -4.94 5.36 15.08
CA ASP A 175 -6.22 4.83 14.60
C ASP A 175 -6.53 3.43 15.15
N VAL A 176 -5.52 2.55 15.23
CA VAL A 176 -5.71 1.18 15.75
C VAL A 176 -5.94 1.21 17.25
N ILE A 177 -5.17 2.05 17.94
CA ILE A 177 -5.29 2.21 19.39
C ILE A 177 -6.67 2.80 19.73
N LYS A 178 -7.15 3.80 18.99
CA LYS A 178 -8.48 4.39 19.14
C LYS A 178 -9.63 3.40 18.85
N LYS A 179 -9.44 2.44 17.94
CA LYS A 179 -10.46 1.46 17.54
C LYS A 179 -10.59 0.25 18.48
N GLY A 180 -9.84 0.21 19.59
CA GLY A 180 -9.98 -0.84 20.61
C GLY A 180 -9.07 -2.05 20.44
N SER A 181 -8.28 -2.14 19.36
CA SER A 181 -7.30 -3.20 19.11
C SER A 181 -5.98 -3.03 19.87
N LYS A 182 -5.98 -2.23 20.94
CA LYS A 182 -4.79 -1.97 21.78
C LYS A 182 -4.20 -3.27 22.36
N LYS A 183 -5.04 -4.17 22.87
CA LYS A 183 -4.59 -5.44 23.46
C LYS A 183 -3.92 -6.34 22.42
N GLU A 184 -4.49 -6.40 21.22
CA GLU A 184 -3.94 -7.16 20.09
C GLU A 184 -2.59 -6.61 19.65
N LEU A 185 -2.47 -5.28 19.60
CA LEU A 185 -1.22 -4.61 19.27
C LEU A 185 -0.14 -4.82 20.33
N ILE A 186 -0.47 -4.69 21.62
CA ILE A 186 0.46 -5.00 22.72
C ILE A 186 0.89 -6.46 22.67
N GLN A 187 -0.05 -7.39 22.48
CA GLN A 187 0.27 -8.81 22.34
C GLN A 187 1.22 -9.04 21.17
N LEU A 188 1.02 -8.35 20.05
CA LEU A 188 1.89 -8.46 18.89
C LEU A 188 3.28 -7.88 19.18
N LEU A 189 3.36 -6.70 19.80
CA LEU A 189 4.63 -6.08 20.19
C LEU A 189 5.40 -6.90 21.22
N SER A 190 4.71 -7.61 22.11
CA SER A 190 5.35 -8.49 23.10
C SER A 190 6.13 -9.66 22.48
N ILE A 191 5.79 -10.03 21.22
CA ILE A 191 6.55 -11.03 20.44
C ILE A 191 7.89 -10.43 19.98
N PHE A 192 7.93 -9.12 19.75
CA PHE A 192 9.15 -8.38 19.38
C PHE A 192 9.99 -8.03 20.63
N ASP A 193 9.38 -7.41 21.64
CA ASP A 193 10.03 -7.03 22.89
C ASP A 193 9.14 -7.37 24.10
N LYS A 194 9.60 -8.32 24.93
CA LYS A 194 8.88 -8.83 26.11
C LYS A 194 8.80 -7.82 27.26
N ASP A 195 9.55 -6.73 27.19
CA ASP A 195 9.53 -5.67 28.19
C ASP A 195 8.46 -4.61 27.89
N ILE A 196 7.84 -4.62 26.70
CA ILE A 196 6.67 -3.79 26.37
C ILE A 196 5.40 -4.41 26.98
N ASN A 197 4.78 -3.69 27.92
CA ASN A 197 3.60 -4.14 28.66
C ASN A 197 2.31 -3.41 28.27
N GLY A 198 2.44 -2.21 27.69
CA GLY A 198 1.30 -1.34 27.48
C GLY A 198 1.53 -0.28 26.42
N LEU A 199 0.43 0.24 25.90
CA LEU A 199 0.38 1.38 24.99
C LEU A 199 -0.71 2.34 25.44
N GLU A 200 -0.36 3.54 25.88
CA GLU A 200 -1.34 4.56 26.29
C GLU A 200 -1.45 5.68 25.27
N MET A 201 -2.62 6.30 25.17
CA MET A 201 -2.84 7.51 24.40
C MET A 201 -3.08 8.64 25.38
N ILE A 202 -2.16 9.58 25.46
CA ILE A 202 -2.23 10.70 26.40
C ILE A 202 -2.49 11.97 25.59
N GLU A 203 -3.46 12.78 26.02
CA GLU A 203 -3.71 14.07 25.41
C GLU A 203 -2.80 15.13 26.01
N GLU A 204 -1.95 15.73 25.18
CA GLU A 204 -1.03 16.81 25.53
C GLU A 204 -1.25 17.98 24.58
N ASN A 205 -1.54 19.18 25.10
CA ASN A 205 -1.74 20.37 24.28
C ASN A 205 -2.73 20.19 23.11
N LYS A 206 -3.82 19.42 23.33
CA LYS A 206 -4.84 19.04 22.33
C LYS A 206 -4.34 18.08 21.23
N ILE A 207 -3.16 17.50 21.41
CA ILE A 207 -2.58 16.49 20.54
C ILE A 207 -2.60 15.17 21.29
N THR A 208 -3.14 14.12 20.67
CA THR A 208 -3.07 12.78 21.26
C THR A 208 -1.72 12.14 20.93
N VAL A 209 -0.93 11.85 21.95
CA VAL A 209 0.43 11.30 21.84
C VAL A 209 0.42 9.84 22.30
N PRO A 210 0.99 8.91 21.51
CA PRO A 210 1.17 7.52 21.92
C PRO A 210 2.34 7.38 22.90
N TYR A 211 2.11 6.67 23.99
CA TYR A 211 3.07 6.30 25.02
C TYR A 211 3.23 4.79 25.08
N VAL A 212 4.45 4.33 25.35
CA VAL A 212 4.79 2.92 25.53
C VAL A 212 5.11 2.69 27.00
N GLU A 213 4.40 1.76 27.62
CA GLU A 213 4.71 1.26 28.97
C GLU A 213 5.74 0.13 28.84
N HIS A 214 6.95 0.39 29.33
CA HIS A 214 8.07 -0.53 29.25
C HIS A 214 8.63 -0.85 30.64
N LYS A 215 8.89 -2.13 30.93
CA LYS A 215 9.32 -2.59 32.27
C LYS A 215 10.53 -1.84 32.84
N LYS A 216 11.50 -1.50 31.98
CA LYS A 216 12.74 -0.84 32.40
C LYS A 216 12.70 0.68 32.33
N LEU A 217 11.91 1.23 31.42
CA LEU A 217 11.91 2.67 31.12
C LEU A 217 10.71 3.39 31.72
N GLY A 218 9.74 2.64 32.25
CA GLY A 218 8.45 3.18 32.67
C GLY A 218 7.60 3.57 31.47
N LEU A 219 6.69 4.51 31.69
CA LEU A 219 5.81 5.05 30.67
C LEU A 219 6.52 6.20 29.95
N MET A 220 6.84 6.01 28.67
CA MET A 220 7.61 6.97 27.87
C MET A 220 6.89 7.28 26.55
N PRO A 221 6.96 8.52 26.05
CA PRO A 221 6.34 8.85 24.77
C PRO A 221 7.05 8.10 23.65
N LEU A 222 6.31 7.68 22.62
CA LEU A 222 6.85 6.93 21.48
C LEU A 222 7.97 7.71 20.76
N SER A 223 7.94 9.05 20.82
CA SER A 223 8.97 9.93 20.26
C SER A 223 10.35 9.73 20.87
N THR A 224 10.44 9.25 22.13
CA THR A 224 11.71 8.94 22.81
C THR A 224 12.37 7.67 22.29
N TYR A 225 11.61 6.79 21.64
CA TYR A 225 12.15 5.55 21.07
C TYR A 225 12.73 5.78 19.67
N GLY A 226 13.71 4.96 19.31
CA GLY A 226 14.31 4.97 17.98
C GLY A 226 13.30 4.56 16.88
N ASP A 227 13.60 4.93 15.64
CA ASP A 227 12.67 4.73 14.51
C ASP A 227 12.37 3.25 14.22
N GLY A 228 13.24 2.33 14.62
CA GLY A 228 12.99 0.90 14.55
C GLY A 228 11.75 0.47 15.33
N LEU A 229 11.54 0.96 16.57
CA LEU A 229 10.34 0.62 17.34
C LEU A 229 9.09 1.25 16.70
N LYS A 230 9.20 2.49 16.20
CA LYS A 230 8.10 3.17 15.50
C LYS A 230 7.68 2.39 14.25
N LYS A 231 8.66 1.87 13.49
CA LYS A 231 8.43 1.01 12.32
C LYS A 231 7.77 -0.31 12.72
N VAL A 232 8.25 -0.99 13.76
CA VAL A 232 7.62 -2.23 14.27
C VAL A 232 6.18 -1.98 14.71
N LEU A 233 5.92 -0.89 15.44
CA LEU A 233 4.58 -0.49 15.84
C LEU A 233 3.67 -0.24 14.64
N LEU A 234 4.17 0.48 13.63
CA LEU A 234 3.48 0.71 12.36
C LEU A 234 3.14 -0.62 11.67
N LEU A 235 4.13 -1.50 11.49
CA LEU A 235 3.92 -2.82 10.89
C LEU A 235 2.85 -3.60 11.65
N GLY A 236 2.91 -3.62 12.98
CA GLY A 236 1.94 -4.33 13.81
C GLY A 236 0.52 -3.77 13.69
N ALA A 237 0.39 -2.45 13.72
CA ALA A 237 -0.88 -1.76 13.52
C ALA A 237 -1.45 -2.03 12.11
N SER A 238 -0.61 -2.00 11.08
CA SER A 238 -1.01 -2.27 9.69
C SER A 238 -1.39 -3.73 9.45
N ILE A 239 -0.73 -4.69 10.11
CA ILE A 239 -1.14 -6.11 10.06
C ILE A 239 -2.55 -6.28 10.63
N ILE A 240 -2.86 -5.64 11.75
CA ILE A 240 -4.21 -5.69 12.34
C ILE A 240 -5.24 -5.03 11.41
N LYS A 241 -4.92 -3.86 10.83
CA LYS A 241 -5.80 -3.21 9.83
C LYS A 241 -6.04 -4.08 8.58
N ALA A 242 -5.04 -4.85 8.20
CA ALA A 242 -5.06 -5.74 7.04
C ALA A 242 -5.59 -7.15 7.36
N GLU A 243 -6.15 -7.41 8.56
CA GLU A 243 -6.63 -8.74 8.94
C GLU A 243 -7.52 -9.35 7.84
N ARG A 244 -7.21 -10.59 7.46
CA ARG A 244 -7.87 -11.32 6.36
C ARG A 244 -7.87 -10.58 5.01
N GLY A 245 -6.85 -9.77 4.77
CA GLY A 245 -6.63 -9.01 3.55
C GLY A 245 -5.17 -9.02 3.10
N ILE A 246 -4.77 -7.95 2.45
CA ILE A 246 -3.46 -7.78 1.84
C ILE A 246 -2.73 -6.60 2.49
N LEU A 247 -1.44 -6.74 2.71
CA LEU A 247 -0.56 -5.68 3.16
C LEU A 247 0.50 -5.40 2.08
N LEU A 248 0.55 -4.15 1.62
CA LEU A 248 1.49 -3.65 0.64
C LEU A 248 2.53 -2.78 1.37
N ILE A 249 3.81 -3.09 1.23
CA ILE A 249 4.88 -2.38 1.93
C ILE A 249 5.97 -1.97 0.95
N ASP A 250 6.14 -0.67 0.76
CA ASP A 250 7.27 -0.17 -0.02
C ASP A 250 8.47 0.06 0.90
N GLU A 251 9.65 -0.41 0.46
CA GLU A 251 10.94 -0.37 1.17
C GLU A 251 10.82 -0.84 2.63
N VAL A 252 10.56 -2.13 2.80
CA VAL A 252 10.21 -2.72 4.09
C VAL A 252 11.33 -2.58 5.14
N GLU A 253 12.60 -2.56 4.72
CA GLU A 253 13.79 -2.43 5.58
C GLU A 253 13.98 -1.03 6.17
N THR A 254 13.27 -0.02 5.68
CA THR A 254 13.48 1.36 6.11
C THR A 254 13.34 1.52 7.62
N ALA A 255 14.27 2.27 8.21
CA ALA A 255 14.36 2.60 9.63
C ALA A 255 14.60 1.42 10.59
N ILE A 256 14.93 0.23 10.08
CA ILE A 256 15.33 -0.92 10.91
C ILE A 256 16.83 -1.14 10.78
N HIS A 257 17.53 -1.20 11.92
CA HIS A 257 18.97 -1.50 11.93
C HIS A 257 19.20 -2.95 11.47
N ILE A 258 20.32 -3.19 10.77
CA ILE A 258 20.65 -4.48 10.17
C ILE A 258 20.62 -5.63 11.19
N ASP A 259 21.14 -5.39 12.39
CA ASP A 259 21.20 -6.40 13.47
C ASP A 259 19.83 -6.84 13.97
N ALA A 260 18.83 -5.96 13.89
CA ALA A 260 17.46 -6.24 14.34
C ALA A 260 16.55 -6.75 13.20
N LEU A 261 16.99 -6.59 11.95
CA LEU A 261 16.19 -6.85 10.76
C LEU A 261 15.67 -8.29 10.73
N VAL A 262 16.55 -9.27 10.98
CA VAL A 262 16.21 -10.71 10.99
C VAL A 262 15.08 -10.99 11.97
N ASP A 263 15.20 -10.50 13.21
CA ASP A 263 14.23 -10.76 14.28
C ASP A 263 12.90 -10.05 14.01
N VAL A 264 12.94 -8.82 13.49
CA VAL A 264 11.73 -8.11 13.06
C VAL A 264 11.02 -8.88 11.94
N PHE A 265 11.73 -9.40 10.94
CA PHE A 265 11.07 -10.16 9.87
C PHE A 265 10.50 -11.49 10.33
N LYS A 266 11.22 -12.23 11.19
CA LYS A 266 10.70 -13.46 11.80
C LYS A 266 9.42 -13.19 12.60
N TRP A 267 9.40 -12.10 13.36
CA TRP A 267 8.20 -11.62 14.03
C TRP A 267 7.08 -11.27 13.04
N PHE A 268 7.40 -10.49 12.02
CA PHE A 268 6.45 -9.97 11.02
C PHE A 268 5.74 -11.09 10.27
N VAL A 269 6.49 -12.12 9.83
CA VAL A 269 5.91 -13.27 9.11
C VAL A 269 4.93 -14.02 10.02
N LYS A 270 5.31 -14.31 11.27
CA LYS A 270 4.42 -14.99 12.24
C LYS A 270 3.16 -14.17 12.53
N ALA A 271 3.32 -12.85 12.64
CA ALA A 271 2.19 -11.93 12.80
C ALA A 271 1.24 -11.99 11.61
N CYS A 272 1.75 -11.94 10.37
CA CYS A 272 0.94 -12.04 9.16
C CYS A 272 0.19 -13.39 9.07
N GLU A 273 0.84 -14.49 9.45
CA GLU A 273 0.18 -15.80 9.52
C GLU A 273 -0.98 -15.80 10.52
N LYS A 274 -0.76 -15.27 11.74
CA LYS A 274 -1.79 -15.17 12.80
C LYS A 274 -3.03 -14.41 12.32
N TYR A 275 -2.84 -13.27 11.66
CA TYR A 275 -3.93 -12.41 11.18
C TYR A 275 -4.40 -12.75 9.75
N LYS A 276 -3.90 -13.85 9.17
CA LYS A 276 -4.22 -14.33 7.82
C LYS A 276 -4.02 -13.24 6.74
N VAL A 277 -2.93 -12.49 6.83
CA VAL A 277 -2.58 -11.42 5.89
C VAL A 277 -1.68 -11.96 4.79
N GLN A 278 -1.98 -11.63 3.52
CA GLN A 278 -1.05 -11.83 2.42
C GLN A 278 -0.22 -10.57 2.23
N VAL A 279 1.09 -10.71 2.04
CA VAL A 279 2.01 -9.55 1.98
C VAL A 279 2.65 -9.45 0.61
N PHE A 280 2.73 -8.22 0.09
CA PHE A 280 3.60 -7.85 -1.01
C PHE A 280 4.50 -6.72 -0.54
N MET A 281 5.81 -6.92 -0.61
CA MET A 281 6.78 -5.95 -0.15
C MET A 281 7.89 -5.74 -1.17
N THR A 282 8.49 -4.56 -1.14
CA THR A 282 9.67 -4.23 -1.94
C THR A 282 10.88 -4.08 -1.03
N THR A 283 12.03 -4.50 -1.52
CA THR A 283 13.29 -4.33 -0.80
C THR A 283 14.46 -4.19 -1.77
N HIS A 284 15.49 -3.51 -1.30
CA HIS A 284 16.81 -3.41 -1.91
C HIS A 284 17.87 -4.18 -1.12
N SER A 285 17.56 -4.59 0.11
CA SER A 285 18.47 -5.27 1.02
C SER A 285 18.55 -6.77 0.70
N ILE A 286 19.78 -7.23 0.46
CA ILE A 286 20.07 -8.66 0.31
C ILE A 286 19.88 -9.36 1.65
N GLU A 287 20.15 -8.66 2.75
CA GLU A 287 20.03 -9.16 4.10
C GLU A 287 18.56 -9.42 4.49
N VAL A 288 17.60 -8.64 3.97
CA VAL A 288 16.17 -8.97 4.06
C VAL A 288 15.88 -10.32 3.40
N ILE A 289 16.47 -10.56 2.22
CA ILE A 289 16.27 -11.81 1.48
C ILE A 289 16.84 -12.98 2.28
N ASP A 290 18.06 -12.87 2.77
CA ASP A 290 18.73 -13.92 3.55
C ASP A 290 17.97 -14.21 4.85
N SER A 291 17.52 -13.17 5.54
CA SER A 291 16.69 -13.30 6.76
C SER A 291 15.39 -14.05 6.49
N ILE A 292 14.76 -13.77 5.35
CA ILE A 292 13.45 -14.33 5.03
C ILE A 292 13.58 -15.75 4.50
N LEU A 293 14.61 -16.09 3.71
CA LEU A 293 14.85 -17.44 3.17
C LEU A 293 14.89 -18.56 4.23
N GLU A 294 15.11 -18.22 5.50
CA GLU A 294 14.97 -19.16 6.62
C GLU A 294 13.51 -19.57 6.93
N SER A 295 12.51 -18.94 6.30
CA SER A 295 11.07 -19.20 6.51
C SER A 295 10.43 -19.98 5.33
N LYS A 296 9.49 -20.90 5.61
CA LYS A 296 9.08 -21.96 4.65
C LYS A 296 7.95 -21.59 3.64
N LYS A 297 7.59 -20.32 3.42
CA LYS A 297 6.41 -19.94 2.61
C LYS A 297 6.53 -18.65 1.78
N ILE A 298 7.66 -18.46 1.11
CA ILE A 298 7.98 -17.20 0.45
C ILE A 298 7.95 -17.38 -1.06
N TRP A 299 7.44 -16.36 -1.74
CA TRP A 299 7.65 -16.16 -3.17
C TRP A 299 8.57 -14.95 -3.35
N ILE A 300 9.61 -15.09 -4.18
CA ILE A 300 10.61 -14.04 -4.41
C ILE A 300 10.73 -13.79 -5.90
N MET A 301 10.49 -12.55 -6.32
CA MET A 301 10.87 -12.11 -7.65
C MET A 301 12.28 -11.54 -7.60
N LYS A 302 13.20 -12.17 -8.33
CA LYS A 302 14.53 -11.62 -8.60
C LYS A 302 14.58 -11.17 -10.06
N ASN A 303 15.15 -10.00 -10.28
CA ASN A 303 15.38 -9.34 -11.56
C ASN A 303 14.13 -8.69 -12.19
N PHE A 304 14.23 -7.36 -12.27
CA PHE A 304 13.73 -6.55 -13.38
C PHE A 304 14.92 -6.20 -14.26
#